data_AF-A0A9D7QK37-F1
#
_entry.id   AF-A0A9D7QK37-F1
#
_cell.length_a   1.000
_cell.length_b   1.000
_cell.length_c   1.000
_cell.angle_alpha   90.00
_cell.angle_beta   90.00
_cell.angle_gamma   90.00
#
_symmetry.space_group_name_H-M   'P 1'
#
loop_
_entity.id
_entity.type
_entity.pdbx_description
1 polymer ?
#
loop_
_entity_poly.entity_id
_entity_poly.type
_entity_poly.pdbx_seq_one_letter_code
_entity_poly.pdbx_strand_id
1 'polypeptide(L)'
;MNSDQKPYDSFLPLLVGLITLVVWFGFQTSQLIKERETLANLQANQTTIYNNAQKMRTQLDAIAGELARLAQAGNPNAAQMIQALNARGISIDPSKAKPAEDKPAAK
;
A
#
# COMPACT_ATOMS: atom_id res chain seq x y z
N MET A 1 -18.35 45.80 -53.91
CA MET A 1 -17.37 45.42 -52.88
C MET A 1 -16.88 44.04 -53.23
N ASN A 2 -15.80 43.97 -54.01
CA ASN A 2 -15.27 42.72 -54.52
C ASN A 2 -14.48 42.03 -53.41
N SER A 3 -14.82 40.79 -53.14
CA SER A 3 -14.15 39.94 -52.16
C SER A 3 -12.84 39.46 -52.76
N ASP A 4 -11.72 40.03 -52.31
CA ASP A 4 -10.38 39.50 -52.57
C ASP A 4 -10.24 38.12 -51.92
N GLN A 5 -10.64 37.07 -52.63
CA GLN A 5 -10.30 35.69 -52.27
C GLN A 5 -8.84 35.45 -52.62
N LYS A 6 -7.97 35.72 -51.66
CA LYS A 6 -6.55 35.35 -51.71
C LYS A 6 -6.47 33.82 -51.77
N PRO A 7 -5.82 33.22 -52.79
CA PRO A 7 -5.72 31.77 -52.88
C PRO A 7 -4.94 31.28 -51.66
N TYR A 8 -5.62 30.58 -50.76
CA TYR A 8 -4.98 29.97 -49.60
C TYR A 8 -4.06 28.87 -50.10
N ASP A 9 -2.76 29.18 -50.08
CA ASP A 9 -1.67 28.25 -50.34
C ASP A 9 -1.88 27.00 -49.47
N SER A 10 -2.06 25.83 -50.10
CA SER A 10 -2.47 24.58 -49.43
C SER A 10 -1.47 24.11 -48.37
N PHE A 11 -0.29 24.74 -48.32
CA PHE A 11 0.73 24.54 -47.31
C PHE A 11 0.31 25.00 -45.90
N LEU A 12 -0.43 26.11 -45.79
CA LEU A 12 -0.84 26.64 -44.49
C LEU A 12 -1.76 25.68 -43.69
N PRO A 13 -2.85 25.13 -44.27
CA PRO A 13 -3.69 24.15 -43.55
C PRO A 13 -2.94 22.84 -43.25
N LEU A 14 -1.99 22.43 -44.12
CA LEU A 14 -1.16 21.25 -43.88
C LEU A 14 -0.26 21.44 -42.65
N LEU A 15 0.39 22.60 -42.54
CA LEU A 15 1.28 22.92 -41.42
C LEU A 15 0.50 22.99 -40.10
N VAL A 16 -0.68 23.63 -40.11
CA VAL A 16 -1.57 23.67 -38.94
C VAL A 16 -2.00 22.26 -38.54
N GLY A 17 -2.41 21.41 -39.48
CA GLY A 17 -2.80 20.03 -39.20
C GLY A 17 -1.67 19.20 -38.57
N LEU A 18 -0.43 19.41 -39.02
CA LEU A 18 0.73 18.72 -38.49
C LEU A 18 1.05 19.17 -37.05
N ILE A 19 0.95 20.47 -36.76
CA ILE A 19 1.08 20.99 -35.39
C ILE A 19 -0.02 20.42 -34.49
N THR A 20 -1.28 20.40 -34.96
CA THR A 20 -2.39 19.84 -34.19
C THR A 20 -2.15 18.37 -33.84
N LEU A 21 -1.63 17.56 -34.77
CA LEU A 21 -1.27 16.16 -34.50
C LEU A 21 -0.19 16.05 -33.43
N VAL A 22 0.87 16.86 -33.51
CA VAL A 22 1.95 16.85 -32.51
C VAL A 22 1.42 17.21 -31.11
N VAL A 23 0.57 18.23 -31.01
CA VAL A 23 -0.05 18.63 -29.74
C VAL A 23 -0.96 17.52 -29.20
N TRP A 24 -1.75 16.90 -30.08
CA TRP A 24 -2.64 15.79 -29.72
C TRP A 24 -1.87 14.58 -29.18
N PHE A 25 -0.80 14.16 -29.88
CA PHE A 25 0.05 13.06 -29.43
C PHE A 25 0.82 13.39 -28.16
N GLY A 26 1.33 14.61 -28.01
CA GLY A 26 1.99 15.06 -26.79
C GLY A 26 1.03 15.07 -25.59
N PHE A 27 -0.21 15.48 -25.81
CA PHE A 27 -1.26 15.44 -24.80
C PHE A 27 -1.64 14.01 -24.41
N GLN A 28 -1.85 13.10 -25.39
CA GLN A 28 -2.12 11.69 -25.11
C GLN A 28 -0.99 11.01 -24.33
N THR A 29 0.26 11.27 -24.71
CA THR A 29 1.44 10.72 -24.03
C THR A 29 1.54 11.20 -22.59
N SER A 30 1.24 12.48 -22.34
CA SER A 30 1.26 13.05 -20.99
C SER A 30 0.19 12.43 -20.08
N GLN A 31 -0.98 12.08 -20.61
CA GLN A 31 -2.01 11.38 -19.83
C GLN A 31 -1.55 9.95 -19.47
N LEU A 32 -0.96 9.24 -20.43
CA LEU A 32 -0.47 7.87 -20.20
C LEU A 32 0.65 7.79 -19.15
N ILE A 33 1.53 8.79 -19.11
CA ILE A 33 2.58 8.87 -18.08
C ILE A 33 1.97 9.08 -16.69
N LYS A 34 0.95 9.94 -16.55
CA LYS A 34 0.26 10.17 -15.27
C LYS A 34 -0.47 8.93 -14.75
N GLU A 35 -1.06 8.14 -15.63
CA GLU A 35 -1.70 6.87 -15.26
C GLU A 35 -0.67 5.86 -14.73
N ARG A 36 0.49 5.79 -15.38
CA ARG A 36 1.60 4.92 -14.92
C ARG A 36 2.16 5.34 -13.57
N GLU A 37 2.34 6.64 -13.34
CA GLU A 37 2.78 7.16 -12.04
C GLU A 37 1.77 6.89 -10.93
N THR A 38 0.47 6.94 -11.25
CA THR A 38 -0.59 6.61 -10.30
C THR A 38 -0.51 5.13 -9.91
N LEU A 39 -0.41 4.22 -10.88
CA LEU A 39 -0.28 2.77 -10.61
C LEU A 39 1.01 2.43 -9.84
N ALA A 40 2.14 3.06 -10.19
CA ALA A 40 3.40 2.88 -9.48
C ALA A 40 3.30 3.37 -8.02
N ASN A 41 2.63 4.50 -7.77
CA ASN A 41 2.38 5.00 -6.43
C ASN A 41 1.47 4.07 -5.62
N LEU A 42 0.42 3.49 -6.22
CA LEU A 42 -0.40 2.48 -5.54
C LEU A 42 0.42 1.23 -5.16
N GLN A 43 1.30 0.76 -6.05
CA GLN A 43 2.18 -0.38 -5.77
C GLN A 43 3.18 -0.07 -4.64
N ALA A 44 3.78 1.12 -4.65
CA ALA A 44 4.66 1.57 -3.57
C ALA A 44 3.91 1.65 -2.22
N ASN A 45 2.67 2.13 -2.22
CA ASN A 45 1.83 2.18 -1.03
C ASN A 45 1.47 0.78 -0.50
N GLN A 46 1.25 -0.21 -1.37
CA GLN A 46 1.00 -1.60 -0.94
C GLN A 46 2.21 -2.19 -0.21
N THR A 47 3.44 -1.87 -0.64
CA THR A 47 4.67 -2.34 0.04
C THR A 47 4.76 -1.78 1.46
N THR A 48 4.46 -0.50 1.62
CA THR A 48 4.45 0.16 2.94
C THR A 48 3.36 -0.41 3.84
N ILE A 49 2.15 -0.61 3.32
CA ILE A 49 1.03 -1.22 4.06
C ILE A 49 1.39 -2.64 4.52
N TYR A 50 1.97 -3.45 3.63
CA TYR A 50 2.40 -4.81 3.95
C TYR A 50 3.46 -4.82 5.06
N ASN A 51 4.50 -4.00 4.94
CA ASN A 51 5.56 -3.90 5.95
C ASN A 51 5.02 -3.46 7.32
N ASN A 52 4.08 -2.52 7.34
CA ASN A 52 3.43 -2.08 8.58
C ASN A 52 2.54 -3.17 9.16
N ALA A 53 1.75 -3.87 8.33
CA ALA A 53 0.95 -5.01 8.76
C ALA A 53 1.80 -6.14 9.32
N GLN A 54 2.96 -6.43 8.72
CA GLN A 54 3.89 -7.43 9.23
C GLN A 54 4.50 -7.02 10.58
N LYS A 55 4.87 -5.75 10.75
CA LYS A 55 5.32 -5.25 12.07
C LYS A 55 4.22 -5.37 13.12
N MET A 56 2.98 -4.99 12.79
CA MET A 56 1.83 -5.12 13.69
C MET A 56 1.57 -6.59 14.05
N ARG A 57 1.66 -7.50 13.08
CA ARG A 57 1.56 -8.96 13.31
C ARG A 57 2.60 -9.43 14.32
N THR A 58 3.86 -9.07 14.13
CA THR A 58 4.95 -9.45 15.05
C THR A 58 4.72 -8.92 16.47
N GLN A 59 4.25 -7.68 16.61
CA GLN A 59 3.93 -7.10 17.92
C GLN A 59 2.75 -7.82 18.59
N LEU A 60 1.71 -8.15 17.83
CA LEU A 60 0.56 -8.91 18.33
C LEU A 60 0.96 -10.33 18.76
N ASP A 61 1.81 -11.00 17.98
CA ASP A 61 2.32 -12.33 18.32
C ASP A 61 3.18 -12.30 19.60
N ALA A 62 3.96 -11.24 19.82
CA ALA A 62 4.71 -11.05 21.06
C ALA A 62 3.80 -10.88 22.29
N ILE A 63 2.79 -10.00 22.19
CA ILE A 63 1.80 -9.79 23.27
C ILE A 63 1.01 -11.08 23.54
N ALA A 64 0.62 -11.80 22.50
CA ALA A 64 -0.07 -13.07 22.61
C ALA A 64 0.80 -14.13 23.32
N GLY A 65 2.09 -14.18 23.01
CA GLY A 65 3.06 -15.05 23.69
C GLY A 65 3.24 -14.71 25.16
N GLU A 66 3.32 -13.43 25.50
CA GLU A 66 3.36 -12.97 26.90
C GLU A 66 2.08 -13.34 27.64
N LEU A 67 0.90 -13.09 27.06
CA LEU A 67 -0.38 -13.51 27.63
C LEU A 67 -0.45 -15.02 27.84
N ALA A 68 0.00 -15.81 26.88
CA ALA A 68 0.06 -17.27 27.00
C ALA A 68 0.96 -17.69 28.18
N ARG A 69 2.14 -17.08 28.31
CA ARG A 69 3.05 -17.33 29.44
C ARG A 69 2.43 -16.91 30.77
N LEU A 70 1.78 -15.75 30.85
CA LEU A 70 1.08 -15.30 32.06
C LEU A 70 -0.09 -16.21 32.42
N ALA A 71 -0.86 -16.68 31.44
CA ALA A 71 -1.97 -17.61 31.65
C ALA A 71 -1.46 -18.97 32.16
N GLN A 72 -0.36 -19.48 31.59
CA GLN A 72 0.30 -20.71 32.06
C GLN A 72 0.89 -20.54 33.48
N ALA A 73 1.37 -19.34 33.81
CA ALA A 73 1.82 -18.99 35.16
C ALA A 73 0.65 -18.83 36.17
N GLY A 74 -0.60 -19.06 35.76
CA GLY A 74 -1.77 -19.04 36.64
C GLY A 74 -2.47 -17.68 36.74
N ASN A 75 -2.18 -16.73 35.84
CA ASN A 75 -2.85 -15.42 35.85
C ASN A 75 -4.26 -15.52 35.21
N PRO A 76 -5.35 -15.31 35.98
CA PRO A 76 -6.72 -15.45 35.47
C PRO A 76 -7.10 -14.36 34.47
N ASN A 77 -6.52 -13.16 34.57
CA ASN A 77 -6.79 -12.06 33.63
C ASN A 77 -6.19 -12.35 32.26
N ALA A 78 -5.00 -12.96 32.21
CA ALA A 78 -4.37 -13.36 30.95
C ALA A 78 -5.16 -14.48 30.24
N ALA A 79 -5.70 -15.44 31.00
CA ALA A 79 -6.56 -16.50 30.46
C ALA A 79 -7.85 -15.94 29.84
N GLN A 80 -8.49 -14.96 30.49
CA GLN A 80 -9.67 -14.28 29.94
C GLN A 80 -9.35 -13.54 28.64
N MET A 81 -8.18 -12.89 28.55
CA MET A 81 -7.75 -12.20 27.33
C MET A 81 -7.49 -13.17 26.17
N ILE A 82 -6.91 -14.35 26.43
CA ILE A 82 -6.75 -15.40 25.40
C ILE A 82 -8.10 -15.92 24.93
N GLN A 83 -9.07 -16.09 25.85
CA GLN A 83 -10.42 -16.52 25.50
C GLN A 83 -11.14 -15.47 24.63
N ALA A 84 -10.98 -14.19 24.94
CA ALA A 84 -11.50 -13.10 24.13
C ALA A 84 -10.82 -13.01 22.74
N LEU A 85 -9.52 -13.29 22.64
CA LEU A 85 -8.81 -13.34 21.36
C LEU A 85 -9.29 -14.52 20.50
N ASN A 86 -9.45 -15.70 21.10
CA ASN A 86 -10.02 -16.87 20.45
C ASN A 86 -11.45 -16.61 19.96
N ALA A 87 -12.28 -15.93 20.75
CA ALA A 87 -13.65 -15.55 20.36
C ALA A 87 -13.69 -14.61 19.15
N ARG A 88 -12.60 -13.85 18.90
CA ARG A 88 -12.42 -12.99 17.72
C ARG A 88 -11.74 -13.69 16.55
N GLY A 89 -11.56 -15.01 16.61
CA GLY A 89 -10.93 -15.82 15.55
C GLY A 89 -9.40 -15.74 15.52
N ILE A 90 -8.78 -15.09 16.51
CA ILE A 90 -7.33 -15.00 16.65
C ILE A 90 -6.91 -16.16 17.55
N SER A 91 -6.65 -17.32 16.94
CA SER A 91 -6.14 -18.48 17.67
C SER A 91 -4.66 -18.28 18.01
N ILE A 92 -4.38 -18.11 19.29
CA ILE A 92 -3.02 -18.07 19.83
C ILE A 92 -2.61 -19.52 20.05
N ASP A 93 -1.64 -19.99 19.27
CA ASP A 93 -0.98 -21.27 19.52
C ASP A 93 0.17 -21.03 20.51
N PRO A 94 0.02 -21.41 21.80
CA PRO A 94 1.04 -21.18 22.81
C PRO A 94 2.34 -21.94 22.52
N SER A 95 2.33 -22.94 21.63
CA SER A 95 3.51 -23.68 21.20
C SER A 95 4.26 -23.02 20.05
N LYS A 96 3.62 -22.08 19.32
CA LYS A 96 4.27 -21.26 18.28
C LYS A 96 4.66 -19.87 18.75
N ALA A 97 4.20 -19.46 19.94
CA ALA A 97 4.77 -18.33 20.65
C ALA A 97 6.26 -18.63 20.89
N LYS A 98 7.13 -18.09 20.03
CA LYS A 98 8.57 -18.16 20.22
C LYS A 98 8.82 -17.55 21.60
N PRO A 99 9.43 -18.30 22.55
CA PRO A 99 9.76 -17.74 23.85
C PRO A 99 10.57 -16.47 23.60
N ALA A 100 10.08 -15.33 24.07
CA ALA A 100 10.94 -14.18 24.23
C ALA A 100 12.12 -14.66 25.06
N GLU A 101 13.31 -14.59 24.46
CA GLU A 101 14.57 -14.99 25.04
C GLU A 101 14.64 -14.55 26.50
N ASP A 102 14.80 -15.56 27.35
CA ASP A 102 15.03 -15.47 28.77
C ASP A 102 16.31 -14.66 28.99
N LYS A 103 16.17 -13.34 29.19
CA LYS A 103 17.25 -12.53 29.75
C LYS A 103 17.15 -12.69 31.27
N PRO A 104 18.07 -13.43 31.92
CA PRO A 104 17.93 -13.74 33.32
C PRO A 104 18.04 -12.44 34.12
N ALA A 105 17.07 -12.22 35.00
CA ALA A 105 17.13 -11.18 36.02
C ALA A 105 18.42 -11.40 36.83
N ALA A 106 19.37 -10.49 36.69
CA ALA A 106 20.55 -10.41 37.53
C ALA A 106 20.09 -10.22 38.98
N LYS A 107 20.60 -11.10 39.84
CA LYS A 107 20.38 -11.15 41.28
C LYS A 107 21.21 -10.09 42.01
#